data_AF-A0A4X2LI77-F1
#
_entry.id   AF-A0A4X2LI77-F1
#
_cell.length_a   1.000
_cell.length_b   1.000
_cell.length_c   1.000
_cell.angle_alpha   90.00
_cell.angle_beta   90.00
_cell.angle_gamma   90.00
#
_symmetry.space_group_name_H-M   'P 1'
#
loop_
_entity.id
_entity.type
_entity.pdbx_description
1 polymer ?
#
loop_
_entity_poly.entity_id
_entity_poly.type
_entity_poly.pdbx_seq_one_letter_code
_entity_poly.pdbx_strand_id
1 'polypeptide(L)' 'MKASVGNWRQLPSPYPYIQTGASKRSLSDFVDRNPQERWGGIYTQPDFVYQFGRKS' A
#
# COMPACT_ATOMS: atom_id res chain seq x y z
N MET A 1 -9.63 8.64 0.58
CA MET A 1 -10.00 9.36 -0.66
C MET A 1 -11.26 10.23 -0.54
N LYS A 2 -12.05 10.09 0.52
CA LYS A 2 -13.09 11.09 0.86
C LYS A 2 -12.43 12.32 1.49
N ALA A 3 -12.84 13.51 1.09
CA ALA A 3 -12.45 14.76 1.73
C ALA A 3 -13.18 14.92 3.08
N SER A 4 -12.68 15.82 3.92
CA SER A 4 -13.27 16.19 5.22
C SER A 4 -14.73 16.63 5.11
N VAL A 5 -15.10 17.28 4.00
CA VAL A 5 -16.47 17.70 3.66
C VAL A 5 -17.32 16.59 3.03
N GLY A 6 -16.88 15.33 3.09
CA GLY A 6 -17.64 14.17 2.58
C GLY A 6 -17.62 13.97 1.06
N ASN A 7 -17.09 14.94 0.30
CA ASN A 7 -16.92 14.81 -1.15
C ASN A 7 -15.80 13.83 -1.51
N TRP A 8 -15.98 13.05 -2.57
CA TRP A 8 -14.93 12.18 -3.09
C TRP A 8 -13.86 13.01 -3.81
N ARG A 9 -12.58 12.81 -3.45
CA ARG A 9 -11.45 13.40 -4.20
C ARG A 9 -11.25 12.70 -5.56
N GLN A 10 -11.64 11.44 -5.64
CA GLN A 10 -11.65 10.61 -6.84
C GLN A 10 -12.80 9.61 -6.72
N LEU A 11 -13.48 9.31 -7.83
CA LEU A 11 -14.57 8.33 -7.84
C LEU A 11 -14.05 6.97 -7.36
N PRO A 12 -14.78 6.27 -6.48
CA PRO A 12 -14.40 4.93 -6.06
C PRO A 12 -14.47 3.98 -7.27
N SER A 13 -13.65 2.92 -7.22
CA SER A 13 -13.73 1.85 -8.21
C SER A 13 -15.15 1.24 -8.25
N PRO A 14 -15.62 0.74 -9.41
CA PRO A 14 -16.97 0.20 -9.56
C PRO A 14 -17.18 -1.17 -8.90
N TYR A 15 -16.10 -1.85 -8.48
CA TYR A 15 -16.17 -3.13 -7.79
C TYR A 15 -16.27 -2.94 -6.27
N PRO A 16 -16.81 -3.92 -5.52
CA PRO A 16 -16.95 -3.86 -4.07
C PRO A 16 -15.61 -3.60 -3.36
N TYR A 17 -15.67 -2.92 -2.22
CA TYR A 17 -14.47 -2.67 -1.42
C TYR A 17 -13.77 -3.98 -1.05
N ILE A 18 -12.45 -4.01 -1.24
CA ILE A 18 -11.63 -5.19 -0.93
C ILE A 18 -11.57 -5.33 0.59
N GLN A 19 -12.10 -6.44 1.11
CA GLN A 19 -12.09 -6.79 2.53
C GLN A 19 -11.71 -8.26 2.70
N THR A 20 -10.99 -8.57 3.77
CA THR A 20 -10.69 -9.94 4.18
C THR A 20 -11.27 -10.19 5.57
N GLY A 21 -11.59 -11.45 5.90
CA GLY A 21 -12.19 -11.81 7.20
C GLY A 21 -11.30 -11.46 8.41
N ALA A 22 -9.99 -11.34 8.20
CA ALA A 22 -9.03 -10.80 9.15
C ALA A 22 -8.95 -9.26 9.03
N SER A 23 -10.05 -8.57 9.29
CA SER A 23 -10.05 -7.10 9.19
C SER A 23 -9.29 -6.46 10.35
N LYS A 24 -8.02 -6.08 10.12
CA LYS A 24 -7.40 -4.88 10.74
C LYS A 24 -6.10 -4.43 10.04
N ARG A 25 -5.96 -4.60 8.72
CA ARG A 25 -4.82 -4.03 7.99
C ARG A 25 -5.34 -2.94 7.05
N SER A 26 -5.34 -1.71 7.55
CA SER A 26 -5.74 -0.53 6.80
C SER A 26 -4.71 -0.23 5.70
N LEU A 27 -5.10 0.53 4.67
CA LEU A 27 -4.16 1.05 3.67
C LEU A 27 -2.95 1.76 4.33
N SER A 28 -3.15 2.37 5.51
CA SER A 28 -2.06 2.95 6.33
C SER A 28 -0.96 1.95 6.61
N ASP A 29 -1.32 0.71 6.91
CA ASP A 29 -0.40 -0.36 7.30
C ASP A 29 0.38 -0.89 6.09
N PHE A 30 0.03 -0.44 4.87
CA PHE A 30 0.77 -0.61 3.62
C PHE A 30 1.46 0.67 3.10
N VAL A 31 1.22 1.84 3.67
CA VAL A 31 1.90 3.10 3.32
C VAL A 31 3.02 3.45 4.31
N ASP A 32 2.80 3.28 5.61
CA ASP A 32 3.78 3.59 6.68
C ASP A 32 5.05 2.74 6.64
N ARG A 33 6.24 3.32 6.48
CA ARG A 33 7.49 2.55 6.32
C ARG A 33 7.98 1.77 7.55
N ASN A 34 7.14 1.52 8.56
CA ASN A 34 7.53 0.74 9.74
C ASN A 34 7.74 -0.75 9.36
N PRO A 35 8.95 -1.30 9.44
CA PRO A 35 9.26 -2.66 8.98
C PRO A 35 8.63 -3.77 9.84
N GLN A 36 8.29 -3.48 11.09
CA GLN A 36 7.94 -4.53 12.06
C GLN A 36 6.58 -5.19 11.82
N GLU A 37 5.71 -4.58 11.03
CA GLU A 37 4.33 -5.06 10.86
C GLU A 37 3.89 -5.28 9.41
N ARG A 38 4.79 -5.37 8.41
CA ARG A 38 4.36 -5.47 7.00
C ARG A 38 4.56 -6.86 6.39
N TRP A 39 3.77 -7.12 5.35
CA TRP A 39 3.99 -8.26 4.45
C TRP A 39 5.00 -7.85 3.38
N GLY A 40 6.00 -8.70 3.12
CA GLY A 40 7.04 -8.47 2.11
C GLY A 40 8.31 -7.81 2.65
N GLY A 41 9.25 -7.51 1.74
CA GLY A 41 10.51 -6.82 2.06
C GLY A 41 10.43 -5.31 1.82
N ILE A 42 11.06 -4.52 2.70
CA ILE A 42 11.27 -3.09 2.48
C ILE A 42 12.68 -2.90 1.93
N TYR A 43 12.78 -2.22 0.79
CA TYR A 43 14.03 -1.98 0.11
C TYR A 43 14.29 -0.48 0.03
N THR A 44 15.54 -0.09 0.26
CA THR A 44 16.00 1.21 -0.22
C THR A 44 16.05 1.18 -1.75
N GLN A 45 16.02 2.34 -2.40
CA GLN A 45 16.17 2.41 -3.85
C GLN A 45 17.41 1.66 -4.39
N PRO A 46 18.62 1.82 -3.83
CA PRO A 46 19.77 1.06 -4.30
C PRO A 46 19.63 -0.45 -4.08
N ASP A 47 19.08 -0.90 -2.94
CA ASP A 47 18.88 -2.33 -2.68
C ASP A 47 17.89 -2.96 -3.67
N PHE A 48 16.81 -2.24 -3.99
CA PHE A 48 15.82 -2.68 -4.96
C PHE A 48 16.42 -2.83 -6.37
N VAL A 49 17.20 -1.83 -6.81
CA VAL A 49 17.87 -1.88 -8.13
C VAL A 49 18.94 -2.97 -8.16
N TYR A 50 19.69 -3.16 -7.07
CA TYR A 50 20.66 -4.24 -6.98
C TYR A 50 20.00 -5.62 -7.09
N GLN A 51 18.87 -5.81 -6.40
CA GLN A 51 18.21 -7.11 -6.35
C GLN A 51 17.38 -7.44 -7.60
N PHE A 52 16.68 -6.45 -8.16
CA PHE A 52 15.72 -6.65 -9.26
C PHE A 52 16.13 -6.00 -10.58
N GLY A 53 17.23 -5.23 -10.60
CA GLY A 53 17.80 -4.69 -11.83
C GLY A 53 18.34 -5.82 -12.70
N ARG A 54 18.06 -5.75 -14.00
CA ARG A 54 18.67 -6.67 -14.97
C ARG A 54 20.18 -6.45 -14.95
N LYS A 55 20.93 -7.52 -14.70
CA LYS A 55 22.36 -7.55 -15.02
C LYS A 55 22.46 -7.57 -16.54
N SER A 56 22.89 -6.45 -17.13
CA SER A 56 23.29 -6.38 -18.54
C SER A 56 24.56 -7.20 -18.75
#